data_AF-A0A1E1X1G2-F1
#
_entry.id   AF-A0A1E1X1G2-F1
#
_cell.length_a   1.000
_cell.length_b   1.000
_cell.length_c   1.000
_cell.angle_alpha   90.00
_cell.angle_beta   90.00
_cell.angle_gamma   90.00
#
_symmetry.space_group_name_H-M   'P 1'
#
loop_
_entity.id
_entity.type
_entity.pdbx_description
1 polymer ?
#
loop_
_entity_poly.entity_id
_entity_poly.type
_entity_poly.pdbx_seq_one_letter_code
_entity_poly.pdbx_strand_id
1 'polypeptide(L)'
;VGIVYDNGRDFNGAPVFALQVALLIGAGRDSKENKNCPSSKGYLTSSSSGGSLPALSECSKYSIREFYSRNKHRQKICWRDTPSAAQPENKVLPERFYRERDHDVCTEEGRRLRHLYTCEDQSSEK
;
A
#
# COMPACT_ATOMS: atom_id res chain seq x y z
N VAL A 1 -14.42 -5.23 -5.69
CA VAL A 1 -13.78 -4.29 -6.66
C VAL A 1 -13.18 -3.14 -5.87
N GLY A 2 -12.03 -2.63 -6.29
CA GLY A 2 -11.39 -1.46 -5.69
C GLY A 2 -11.16 -0.38 -6.75
N ILE A 3 -11.19 0.88 -6.33
CA ILE A 3 -10.93 2.04 -7.20
C ILE A 3 -9.67 2.72 -6.67
N VAL A 4 -8.75 3.03 -7.57
CA VAL A 4 -7.47 3.67 -7.27
C VAL A 4 -7.39 4.96 -8.06
N TYR A 5 -7.11 6.06 -7.37
CA TYR A 5 -6.73 7.31 -8.00
C TYR A 5 -5.20 7.36 -8.04
N ASP A 6 -4.65 7.49 -9.23
CA ASP A 6 -3.23 7.70 -9.48
C ASP A 6 -3.06 9.02 -10.24
N ASN A 7 -2.19 9.89 -9.77
CA ASN A 7 -1.91 11.16 -10.44
C ASN A 7 -0.86 11.02 -11.56
N GLY A 8 -0.20 9.86 -11.69
CA GLY A 8 0.84 9.60 -12.69
C GLY A 8 2.16 10.33 -12.45
N ARG A 9 2.32 11.01 -11.31
CA ARG A 9 3.51 11.80 -10.94
C ARG A 9 4.39 11.08 -9.92
N ASP A 10 3.78 10.54 -8.86
CA ASP A 10 4.47 10.11 -7.63
C ASP A 10 4.11 8.68 -7.18
N PHE A 11 3.48 7.89 -8.06
CA PHE A 11 2.96 6.55 -7.76
C PHE A 11 2.07 6.51 -6.50
N ASN A 12 1.37 7.60 -6.15
CA ASN A 12 0.43 7.60 -5.01
C ASN A 12 -0.71 6.56 -5.15
N GLY A 13 -0.97 6.07 -6.36
CA GLY A 13 -1.88 4.96 -6.59
C GLY A 13 -1.39 3.64 -5.98
N ALA A 14 -0.08 3.42 -5.82
CA ALA A 14 0.48 2.17 -5.32
C ALA A 14 0.05 1.81 -3.88
N PRO A 15 0.20 2.69 -2.86
CA PRO A 15 -0.28 2.40 -1.50
C PRO A 15 -1.80 2.24 -1.44
N VAL A 16 -2.56 2.99 -2.26
CA VAL A 16 -4.01 2.85 -2.35
C VAL A 16 -4.40 1.50 -2.96
N PHE A 17 -3.71 1.06 -4.01
CA PHE A 17 -3.91 -0.26 -4.60
C PHE A 17 -3.60 -1.38 -3.59
N ALA A 18 -2.47 -1.30 -2.90
CA ALA A 18 -2.10 -2.25 -1.86
C ALA A 18 -3.15 -2.32 -0.75
N LEU A 19 -3.72 -1.18 -0.33
CA LEU A 19 -4.84 -1.12 0.61
C LEU A 19 -6.08 -1.84 0.06
N GLN A 20 -6.49 -1.56 -1.17
CA GLN A 20 -7.67 -2.20 -1.78
C GLN A 20 -7.51 -3.72 -1.85
N VAL A 21 -6.33 -4.21 -2.24
CA VAL A 21 -6.00 -5.64 -2.24
C VAL A 21 -6.04 -6.22 -0.83
N ALA A 22 -5.43 -5.55 0.15
CA ALA A 22 -5.42 -6.01 1.54
C ALA A 22 -6.83 -6.17 2.10
N LEU A 23 -7.71 -5.18 1.89
CA LEU A 23 -9.11 -5.25 2.32
C LEU A 23 -9.88 -6.35 1.59
N LEU A 24 -9.63 -6.54 0.28
CA LEU A 24 -10.25 -7.60 -0.51
C LEU A 24 -9.92 -9.01 0.01
N ILE A 25 -8.69 -9.21 0.50
CA ILE A 25 -8.24 -10.50 1.07
C ILE A 25 -8.49 -10.62 2.58
N GLY A 26 -9.34 -9.74 3.14
CA GLY A 26 -9.83 -9.85 4.51
C GLY A 26 -8.97 -9.18 5.58
N ALA A 27 -8.09 -8.24 5.22
CA ALA A 27 -7.40 -7.42 6.22
C ALA A 27 -8.40 -6.60 7.04
N GLY A 28 -8.19 -6.56 8.35
CA GLY A 28 -8.93 -5.68 9.24
C GLY A 28 -8.56 -4.23 9.00
N ARG A 29 -9.53 -3.31 9.14
CA ARG A 29 -9.24 -1.87 9.12
C ARG A 29 -8.68 -1.44 10.47
N ASP A 30 -7.46 -0.93 10.47
CA ASP A 30 -6.80 -0.36 11.64
C ASP A 30 -7.47 0.99 12.01
N SER A 31 -8.30 1.04 13.07
CA SER A 31 -8.94 2.28 13.50
C SER A 31 -9.24 2.24 14.99
N LYS A 32 -9.05 3.36 15.70
CA LYS A 32 -9.45 3.49 17.11
C LYS A 32 -10.93 3.19 17.35
N GLU A 33 -11.76 3.39 16.34
CA GLU A 33 -13.21 3.13 16.38
C GLU A 33 -13.55 1.66 16.08
N ASN A 34 -12.62 0.90 15.49
CA ASN A 34 -12.82 -0.50 15.17
C ASN A 34 -12.44 -1.39 16.34
N LYS A 35 -13.44 -2.03 16.96
CA LYS A 35 -13.25 -2.97 18.07
C LYS A 35 -12.35 -4.16 17.72
N ASN A 36 -12.30 -4.56 16.45
CA ASN A 36 -11.51 -5.71 16.01
C ASN A 36 -10.04 -5.37 15.86
N CYS A 37 -9.71 -4.18 15.33
CA CYS A 37 -8.34 -3.69 15.14
C CYS A 37 -8.20 -2.23 15.61
N PRO A 38 -8.03 -1.98 16.93
CA PRO A 38 -8.07 -0.64 17.51
C PRO A 38 -6.82 0.23 17.25
N SER A 39 -5.79 -0.33 16.60
CA SER A 39 -4.55 0.38 16.31
C SER A 39 -4.74 1.33 15.11
N SER A 40 -4.22 2.55 15.17
CA SER A 40 -4.22 3.49 14.03
C SER A 40 -2.82 4.03 13.72
N LYS A 41 -1.78 3.26 14.04
CA LYS A 41 -0.35 3.69 14.03
C LYS A 41 0.24 3.94 12.62
N GLY A 42 -0.55 4.39 11.66
CA GLY A 42 -0.10 4.69 10.30
C GLY A 42 0.08 3.46 9.40
N TYR A 43 -0.25 2.25 9.86
CA TYR A 43 -0.24 1.04 9.03
C TYR A 43 -1.12 1.17 7.78
N LEU A 44 -0.87 0.33 6.79
CA LEU A 44 -1.52 0.36 5.47
C LEU A 44 -3.05 0.51 5.56
N THR A 45 -3.71 -0.22 6.47
CA THR A 45 -5.17 -0.20 6.61
C THR A 45 -5.70 0.89 7.55
N SER A 46 -4.85 1.78 8.05
CA SER A 46 -5.24 2.82 9.02
C SER A 46 -5.77 4.11 8.40
N SER A 47 -5.73 4.23 7.07
CA SER A 47 -6.23 5.38 6.32
C SER A 47 -6.88 4.89 5.03
N SER A 48 -7.80 5.69 4.48
CA SER A 48 -8.39 5.43 3.15
C SER A 48 -7.39 5.53 2.00
N SER A 49 -6.20 6.08 2.24
CA SER A 49 -5.14 6.24 1.22
C SER A 49 -3.93 5.31 1.41
N GLY A 50 -4.00 4.31 2.28
CA GLY A 50 -2.89 3.35 2.45
C GLY A 50 -1.88 3.66 3.57
N GLY A 51 -2.27 4.44 4.57
CA GLY A 51 -1.40 4.73 5.73
C GLY A 51 -0.11 5.46 5.36
N SER A 52 0.76 5.69 6.35
CA SER A 52 2.12 6.21 6.14
C SER A 52 3.19 5.10 6.24
N LEU A 53 2.81 3.92 6.73
CA LEU A 53 3.67 2.75 6.82
C LEU A 53 3.17 1.72 5.79
N PRO A 54 4.04 1.25 4.87
CA PRO A 54 3.65 0.33 3.80
C PRO A 54 3.62 -1.12 4.32
N ALA A 55 2.99 -1.32 5.47
CA ALA A 55 2.95 -2.58 6.19
C ALA A 55 1.58 -2.79 6.84
N LEU A 56 1.18 -4.04 6.99
CA LEU A 56 0.00 -4.42 7.77
C LEU A 56 0.35 -4.46 9.26
N SER A 57 -0.58 -4.01 10.11
CA SER A 57 -0.50 -4.31 11.54
C SER A 57 -0.65 -5.81 11.81
N GLU A 58 -0.24 -6.28 12.99
CA GLU A 58 -0.45 -7.67 13.38
C GLU A 58 -1.95 -8.06 13.42
N CYS A 59 -2.83 -7.12 13.77
CA CYS A 59 -4.27 -7.36 13.74
C CYS A 59 -4.80 -7.56 12.32
N SER A 60 -4.35 -6.70 11.39
CA SER A 60 -4.66 -6.79 9.98
C SER A 60 -4.16 -8.11 9.38
N LYS A 61 -2.93 -8.53 9.71
CA LYS A 61 -2.38 -9.84 9.31
C LYS A 61 -3.18 -11.01 9.88
N TYR A 62 -3.57 -10.95 11.15
CA TYR A 62 -4.39 -11.98 11.78
C TYR A 62 -5.74 -12.13 11.07
N SER A 63 -6.38 -11.03 10.70
CA SER A 63 -7.64 -11.04 9.95
C SER A 63 -7.51 -11.72 8.58
N ILE A 64 -6.40 -11.50 7.87
CA ILE A 64 -6.12 -12.22 6.61
C ILE A 64 -5.96 -13.72 6.84
N ARG A 65 -5.25 -14.13 7.91
CA ARG A 65 -5.08 -15.56 8.24
C ARG A 65 -6.41 -16.23 8.55
N GLU A 66 -7.30 -15.55 9.25
CA GLU A 66 -8.66 -16.00 9.52
C GLU A 66 -9.48 -16.11 8.23
N PHE A 67 -9.43 -15.08 7.39
CA PHE A 67 -10.08 -15.10 6.08
C PHE A 67 -9.59 -16.29 5.23
N TYR A 68 -8.29 -16.52 5.16
CA TYR A 68 -7.72 -17.67 4.49
C TYR A 68 -8.22 -19.00 5.07
N SER A 69 -8.12 -19.19 6.39
CA SER A 69 -8.53 -20.44 7.04
C SER A 69 -10.00 -20.79 6.79
N ARG A 70 -10.88 -19.78 6.76
CA ARG A 70 -12.33 -19.95 6.48
C ARG A 70 -12.63 -20.26 5.01
N ASN A 71 -11.75 -19.89 4.08
CA ASN A 71 -12.02 -19.96 2.64
C ASN A 71 -11.16 -20.98 1.88
N LYS A 72 -10.05 -21.48 2.46
CA LYS A 72 -9.06 -22.34 1.78
C LYS A 72 -9.59 -23.67 1.21
N HIS A 73 -10.75 -24.14 1.68
CA HIS A 73 -11.39 -25.39 1.22
C HIS A 73 -12.62 -25.17 0.35
N ARG A 74 -12.97 -23.92 0.01
CA ARG A 74 -14.11 -23.65 -0.88
C ARG A 74 -13.81 -24.15 -2.29
N GLN A 75 -14.80 -24.77 -2.93
CA GLN A 75 -14.64 -25.37 -4.26
C GLN A 75 -14.36 -24.34 -5.38
N LYS A 76 -14.82 -23.10 -5.22
CA LYS A 76 -14.63 -22.01 -6.21
C LYS A 76 -13.74 -20.91 -5.62
N ILE A 77 -12.42 -21.09 -5.67
CA ILE A 77 -11.44 -20.10 -5.22
C ILE A 77 -10.51 -19.71 -6.38
N CYS A 78 -10.40 -18.41 -6.67
CA CYS A 78 -9.62 -17.88 -7.81
C CYS A 78 -8.21 -17.41 -7.45
N TRP A 79 -7.83 -17.49 -6.17
CA TRP A 79 -6.52 -17.09 -5.65
C TRP A 79 -5.54 -18.26 -5.44
N ARG A 80 -5.92 -19.49 -5.81
CA ARG A 80 -5.05 -20.68 -5.68
C ARG A 80 -4.22 -20.93 -6.95
N ASP A 81 -4.56 -20.27 -8.04
CA ASP A 81 -3.86 -20.40 -9.30
C ASP A 81 -2.45 -19.80 -9.20
N THR A 82 -1.52 -20.29 -10.04
CA THR A 82 -0.20 -19.68 -10.17
C THR A 82 -0.30 -18.52 -11.16
N PRO A 83 -0.18 -17.25 -10.71
CA PRO A 83 -0.26 -16.13 -11.63
C PRO A 83 0.98 -16.08 -12.50
N SER A 84 0.79 -15.70 -13.77
CA SER A 84 1.89 -15.24 -14.63
C SER A 84 1.98 -13.73 -14.52
N ALA A 85 3.20 -13.18 -14.51
CA ALA A 85 3.38 -11.75 -14.55
C ALA A 85 2.77 -11.18 -15.84
N ALA A 86 2.04 -10.07 -15.73
CA ALA A 86 1.49 -9.40 -16.91
C ALA A 86 2.60 -8.80 -17.80
N GLN A 87 3.72 -8.41 -17.21
CA GLN A 87 4.92 -7.88 -17.87
C GLN A 87 6.17 -8.48 -17.21
N PRO A 88 6.60 -9.70 -17.59
CA PRO A 88 7.71 -10.40 -16.92
C PRO A 88 9.08 -9.70 -17.05
N GLU A 89 9.26 -8.90 -18.10
CA GLU A 89 10.45 -8.10 -18.37
C GLU A 89 10.52 -6.81 -17.56
N ASN A 90 9.41 -6.34 -17.00
CA ASN A 90 9.35 -5.08 -16.26
C ASN A 90 9.90 -5.26 -14.84
N LYS A 91 11.22 -5.10 -14.72
CA LYS A 91 11.98 -5.15 -13.45
C LYS A 91 12.51 -3.77 -13.03
N VAL A 92 12.01 -2.72 -13.68
CA VAL A 92 12.45 -1.35 -13.44
C VAL A 92 11.83 -0.85 -12.14
N LEU A 93 12.67 -0.41 -11.21
CA LEU A 93 12.21 0.18 -9.95
C LEU A 93 11.65 1.60 -10.20
N PRO A 94 10.66 2.06 -9.40
CA PRO A 94 10.13 3.43 -9.51
C PRO A 94 11.20 4.52 -9.42
N GLU A 95 12.29 4.27 -8.70
CA GLU A 95 13.43 5.18 -8.57
C GLU A 95 14.06 5.55 -9.94
N ARG A 96 14.13 4.59 -10.86
CA ARG A 96 14.64 4.86 -12.22
C ARG A 96 13.69 5.73 -13.04
N PHE A 97 12.37 5.56 -12.86
CA PHE A 97 11.37 6.40 -13.52
C PHE A 97 11.51 7.87 -13.10
N TYR A 98 11.73 8.12 -11.80
CA TYR A 98 11.95 9.48 -11.30
C TYR A 98 13.22 10.10 -11.86
N ARG A 99 14.31 9.34 -11.87
CA ARG A 99 15.60 9.77 -12.42
C ARG A 99 15.52 10.12 -13.91
N GLU A 100 14.86 9.29 -14.71
CA GLU A 100 14.72 9.50 -16.16
C GLU A 100 13.85 10.72 -16.50
N ARG A 101 13.03 11.20 -15.57
CA ARG A 101 12.14 12.36 -15.75
C ARG A 101 12.62 13.63 -15.05
N ASP A 102 13.79 13.58 -14.43
CA ASP A 102 14.31 14.67 -13.58
C ASP A 102 13.24 15.13 -12.56
N HIS A 103 12.53 14.17 -11.97
CA HIS A 103 11.41 14.42 -11.07
C HIS A 103 11.80 14.11 -9.64
N ASP A 104 11.84 15.14 -8.79
CA ASP A 104 12.06 14.98 -7.36
C ASP A 104 10.73 14.85 -6.60
N VAL A 105 10.44 13.64 -6.12
CA VAL A 105 9.24 13.33 -5.34
C VAL A 105 9.12 14.20 -4.08
N CYS A 106 10.24 14.74 -3.57
CA CYS A 106 10.28 15.56 -2.36
C CYS A 106 9.89 17.03 -2.60
N THR A 107 9.94 17.50 -3.85
CA THR A 107 9.64 18.90 -4.22
C THR A 107 8.15 19.14 -4.50
N GLU A 108 7.42 18.14 -4.97
CA GLU A 108 5.99 18.24 -5.32
C GLU A 108 5.05 17.75 -4.20
N GLU A 109 5.56 17.00 -3.21
CA GLU A 109 4.74 16.41 -2.14
C GLU A 109 4.49 17.36 -0.95
N GLY A 110 3.21 17.69 -0.74
CA GLY A 110 2.71 18.29 0.48
C GLY A 110 2.71 17.29 1.65
N ARG A 111 3.78 17.26 2.46
CA ARG A 111 3.94 16.62 3.81
C ARG A 111 3.54 15.15 4.00
N ARG A 112 2.71 14.51 3.16
CA ARG A 112 1.99 13.27 3.46
C ARG A 112 2.79 12.00 3.16
N LEU A 113 3.60 11.97 2.08
CA LEU A 113 4.45 10.81 1.76
C LEU A 113 5.92 10.99 2.16
N ARG A 114 6.30 12.13 2.77
CA ARG A 114 7.66 12.38 3.30
C ARG A 114 8.15 11.38 4.37
N HIS A 115 7.28 10.50 4.85
CA HIS A 115 7.64 9.43 5.78
C HIS A 115 7.91 8.09 5.10
N LEU A 116 7.47 7.92 3.85
CA LEU A 116 7.76 6.75 3.02
C LEU A 116 9.08 6.92 2.25
N TYR A 117 9.45 8.17 1.97
CA TYR A 117 10.69 8.56 1.32
C TYR A 117 11.50 9.41 2.30
N THR A 118 12.79 9.14 2.48
CA THR A 118 13.69 10.05 3.19
C THR A 118 13.93 11.28 2.32
N CYS A 119 13.01 12.24 2.40
CA CYS A 119 13.22 13.57 1.86
C CYS A 119 14.11 14.33 2.85
N GLU A 120 15.41 14.41 2.56
CA GLU A 120 16.30 15.29 3.31
C GLU A 120 15.88 16.74 3.03
N ASP A 121 15.61 17.51 4.09
CA ASP A 121 15.35 18.94 3.95
C ASP A 121 16.67 19.62 3.52
N GLN A 122 16.84 19.87 2.23
CA GLN A 122 17.97 20.65 1.69
C GLN A 122 17.92 22.14 2.10
N SER A 123 17.01 22.55 3.00
CA SER A 123 16.90 23.93 3.50
C SER A 123 17.97 24.34 4.51
N SER A 124 19.02 23.54 4.71
CA SER A 124 20.05 23.78 5.74
C SER A 124 21.38 24.33 5.19
N GLU A 125 21.55 24.43 3.87
CA GLU A 125 22.74 25.01 3.24
C GLU A 125 22.39 26.30 2.50
N LYS A 126 22.17 27.38 3.24
CA LYS A 126 22.35 28.76 2.78
C LYS A 126 22.89 29.63 3.90
#